data_AF-A0YLF0-F1
#
_entry.id   AF-A0YLF0-F1
#
_cell.length_a   1.000
_cell.length_b   1.000
_cell.length_c   1.000
_cell.angle_alpha   90.00
_cell.angle_beta   90.00
_cell.angle_gamma   90.00
#
_symmetry.space_group_name_H-M   'P 1'
#
loop_
_entity.id
_entity.type
_entity.pdbx_description
1 polymer ?
#
loop_
_entity_poly.entity_id
_entity_poly.type
_entity_poly.pdbx_seq_one_letter_code
_entity_poly.pdbx_strand_id
1 'polypeptide(L)'
;MLNSRASAFKFKEGQVYIAKCKEPLPIRWSRQLPKSCEPSIITVKLDPSGRWFVSLRIDDPTNQKLEPVKKQIGIDLGITSLFTTSDGIKVSNPKHFNKLYKKL
;
A
#
# COMPACT_ATOMS: atom_id res chain seq x y z
N MET A 1 12.03 14.24 -1.87
CA MET A 1 11.39 12.97 -2.28
C MET A 1 12.15 12.47 -3.50
N LEU A 2 12.71 11.26 -3.44
CA LEU A 2 13.45 10.69 -4.57
C LEU A 2 12.55 9.65 -5.25
N ASN A 3 12.27 9.83 -6.55
CA ASN A 3 11.58 8.86 -7.38
C ASN A 3 12.56 8.39 -8.46
N SER A 4 12.83 7.10 -8.51
CA SER A 4 13.86 6.59 -9.41
C SER A 4 13.49 5.25 -10.03
N ARG A 5 13.82 5.10 -11.31
CA ARG A 5 13.61 3.88 -12.10
C ARG A 5 14.66 2.81 -11.76
N ALA A 6 14.47 1.59 -12.26
CA ALA A 6 15.29 0.41 -12.00
C ALA A 6 16.82 0.61 -12.08
N SER A 7 17.33 1.62 -12.79
CA SER A 7 18.77 1.93 -12.83
C SER A 7 19.35 2.51 -11.53
N ALA A 8 18.51 3.00 -10.61
CA ALA A 8 18.95 3.68 -9.39
C ALA A 8 18.89 2.82 -8.12
N PHE A 9 18.42 1.58 -8.22
CA PHE A 9 18.35 0.65 -7.10
C PHE A 9 18.48 -0.80 -7.59
N LYS A 10 18.83 -1.73 -6.70
CA LYS A 10 18.83 -3.16 -6.99
C LYS A 10 17.90 -3.85 -5.99
N PHE A 11 17.16 -4.84 -6.46
CA PHE A 11 16.38 -5.73 -5.61
C PHE A 11 16.93 -7.14 -5.76
N LYS A 12 17.45 -7.72 -4.67
CA LYS A 12 18.04 -9.06 -4.68
C LYS A 12 17.68 -9.77 -3.39
N GLU A 13 17.16 -11.00 -3.49
CA GLU A 13 16.85 -11.85 -2.33
C GLU A 13 15.96 -11.15 -1.29
N GLY A 14 14.99 -10.35 -1.75
CA GLY A 14 14.08 -9.60 -0.86
C GLY A 14 14.69 -8.33 -0.25
N GLN A 15 15.93 -7.98 -0.59
CA GLN A 15 16.63 -6.81 -0.09
C GLN A 15 16.72 -5.71 -1.14
N VAL A 16 16.67 -4.46 -0.68
CA VAL A 16 16.77 -3.26 -1.53
C VAL A 16 18.13 -2.61 -1.32
N TYR A 17 18.84 -2.35 -2.42
CA TYR A 17 20.09 -1.61 -2.45
C TYR A 17 19.87 -0.32 -3.22
N ILE A 18 20.28 0.82 -2.67
CA ILE A 18 20.29 2.09 -3.41
C ILE A 18 21.61 2.20 -4.16
N ALA A 19 21.60 2.85 -5.33
CA ALA A 19 22.83 3.14 -6.06
C ALA A 19 23.88 3.79 -5.13
N LYS A 20 25.13 3.32 -5.25
CA LYS A 20 26.29 3.75 -4.45
C LYS A 20 26.27 3.31 -2.97
N CYS A 21 25.25 2.60 -2.51
CA CYS A 21 25.27 1.91 -1.21
C CYS A 21 25.72 0.44 -1.39
N LYS A 22 26.70 -0.01 -0.60
CA LYS A 22 27.16 -1.40 -0.61
C LYS A 22 26.23 -2.33 0.18
N GLU A 23 25.63 -1.79 1.23
CA GLU A 23 24.73 -2.52 2.12
C GLU A 23 23.27 -2.31 1.71
N PRO A 24 22.40 -3.30 1.96
CA PRO A 24 20.97 -3.15 1.73
C PRO A 24 20.36 -2.17 2.75
N LEU A 25 19.26 -1.54 2.37
CA LEU A 25 18.47 -0.73 3.28
C LEU A 25 17.87 -1.61 4.39
N PRO A 26 17.99 -1.23 5.67
CA PRO A 26 17.34 -1.93 6.78
C PRO A 26 15.84 -1.61 6.79
N ILE A 27 15.08 -2.28 5.93
CA ILE A 27 13.65 -2.04 5.75
C ILE A 27 12.83 -2.94 6.69
N ARG A 28 11.99 -2.32 7.52
CA ARG A 28 10.87 -3.02 8.16
C ARG A 28 9.71 -3.12 7.17
N TRP A 29 9.54 -4.29 6.57
CA TRP A 29 8.51 -4.55 5.58
C TRP A 29 7.10 -4.53 6.18
N SER A 30 6.16 -3.82 5.53
CA SER A 30 4.73 -3.91 5.84
C SER A 30 4.11 -5.19 5.27
N ARG A 31 4.64 -5.68 4.15
CA ARG A 31 4.34 -6.98 3.53
C ARG A 31 5.53 -7.43 2.70
N GLN A 32 5.69 -8.74 2.54
CA GLN A 32 6.65 -9.32 1.60
C GLN A 32 6.13 -9.17 0.16
N LEU A 33 7.04 -8.91 -0.78
CA LEU A 33 6.71 -8.90 -2.20
C LEU A 33 6.49 -10.34 -2.70
N PRO A 34 5.58 -10.58 -3.67
CA PRO A 34 5.47 -11.87 -4.32
C PRO A 34 6.81 -12.29 -4.95
N LYS A 35 7.16 -13.58 -4.83
CA LYS A 35 8.47 -14.10 -5.29
C LYS A 35 8.72 -13.90 -6.80
N SER A 36 7.65 -13.84 -7.60
CA SER A 36 7.70 -13.68 -9.06
C SER A 36 7.73 -12.23 -9.53
N CYS A 37 7.71 -11.26 -8.61
CA CYS A 37 7.60 -9.85 -8.97
C CYS A 37 8.91 -9.10 -8.75
N GLU A 38 9.38 -8.43 -9.79
CA GLU A 38 10.50 -7.49 -9.70
C GLU A 38 10.00 -6.05 -9.61
N PRO A 39 10.49 -5.25 -8.66
CA PRO A 39 10.11 -3.85 -8.55
C PRO A 39 10.71 -3.00 -9.68
N SER A 40 9.89 -2.15 -10.28
CA SER A 40 10.28 -1.28 -11.40
C SER A 40 10.64 0.15 -10.97
N ILE A 41 10.06 0.61 -9.86
CA ILE A 41 10.25 1.95 -9.32
C ILE A 41 10.39 1.87 -7.81
N ILE A 42 11.32 2.66 -7.29
CA ILE A 42 11.44 2.93 -5.86
C ILE A 42 11.17 4.41 -5.59
N THR A 43 10.44 4.68 -4.51
CA THR A 43 10.30 6.01 -3.94
C THR A 43 10.80 6.01 -2.52
N VAL A 44 11.71 6.93 -2.21
CA VAL A 44 12.26 7.15 -0.86
C VAL A 44 11.86 8.54 -0.38
N LYS A 45 11.27 8.59 0.82
CA LYS A 45 10.76 9.83 1.43
C LYS A 45 11.16 9.93 2.89
N LEU A 46 11.72 11.07 3.27
CA LEU A 46 11.83 11.50 4.65
C LEU A 46 10.60 12.35 4.98
N ASP A 47 9.87 12.00 6.03
CA ASP A 47 8.76 12.83 6.52
C ASP A 47 9.26 13.92 7.49
N PRO A 48 8.44 14.95 7.81
CA PRO A 48 8.84 16.02 8.73
C PRO A 48 9.17 15.56 10.16
N SER A 49 8.75 14.35 10.56
CA SER A 49 9.09 13.77 11.86
C SER A 49 10.44 13.02 11.86
N GLY A 50 11.20 13.11 10.76
CA GLY A 50 12.51 12.47 10.65
C GLY A 50 12.46 10.98 10.30
N ARG A 51 11.30 10.46 9.89
CA ARG A 51 11.15 9.03 9.55
C ARG A 51 11.30 8.80 8.06
N TRP A 52 12.09 7.78 7.71
CA TRP A 52 12.27 7.33 6.34
C TRP A 52 11.21 6.30 5.96
N PHE A 53 10.66 6.45 4.76
CA PHE A 53 9.73 5.53 4.12
C PHE A 53 10.22 5.15 2.73
N VAL A 54 10.02 3.89 2.38
CA VAL A 54 10.33 3.32 1.08
C VAL A 54 9.06 2.68 0.52
N SER A 55 8.74 2.94 -0.75
CA SER A 55 7.70 2.23 -1.49
C SER A 55 8.25 1.70 -2.81
N LEU A 56 7.88 0.46 -3.13
CA LEU A 56 8.23 -0.22 -4.36
C LEU A 56 6.99 -0.42 -5.22
N ARG A 57 7.08 -0.08 -6.51
CA ARG A 57 6.08 -0.47 -7.50
C ARG A 57 6.47 -1.80 -8.10
N ILE A 58 5.54 -2.75 -8.09
CA ILE A 58 5.64 -4.04 -8.78
C ILE A 58 4.45 -4.18 -9.74
N ASP A 59 4.62 -4.98 -10.78
CA ASP A 59 3.50 -5.53 -11.54
C ASP A 59 3.23 -6.95 -11.03
N ASP A 60 2.04 -7.17 -10.46
CA ASP A 60 1.65 -8.44 -9.84
C ASP A 60 0.71 -9.25 -10.76
N PRO A 61 1.21 -10.32 -11.42
CA PRO A 61 0.41 -11.11 -12.35
C PRO A 61 -0.65 -11.97 -11.66
N THR A 62 -0.60 -12.10 -10.32
CA THR A 62 -1.61 -12.84 -9.56
C THR A 62 -2.91 -12.06 -9.40
N ASN A 63 -2.89 -10.74 -9.67
CA ASN A 63 -4.08 -9.91 -9.70
C ASN A 63 -4.87 -10.15 -10.99
N GLN A 64 -5.45 -11.33 -11.11
CA GLN A 64 -6.25 -11.73 -12.26
C GLN A 64 -7.62 -11.06 -12.20
N LYS A 65 -8.10 -10.64 -13.38
CA LYS A 65 -9.46 -10.16 -13.53
C LYS A 65 -10.40 -11.34 -13.30
N LEU A 66 -11.28 -11.23 -12.30
CA LEU A 66 -12.33 -12.22 -12.08
C LEU A 66 -13.33 -12.19 -13.23
N GLU A 67 -13.92 -13.34 -13.53
CA GLU A 67 -14.99 -13.44 -14.51
C GLU A 67 -16.16 -12.52 -14.13
N PRO A 68 -16.72 -11.75 -15.09
CA PRO A 68 -17.84 -10.87 -14.80
C PRO A 68 -19.04 -11.67 -14.28
N VAL A 69 -19.55 -11.27 -13.11
CA VAL A 69 -20.80 -11.80 -12.56
C VAL A 69 -21.95 -10.82 -12.79
N LYS A 70 -23.17 -11.35 -13.00
CA LYS A 70 -24.38 -10.51 -13.14
C LYS A 70 -24.85 -9.91 -11.82
N LYS A 71 -24.38 -10.41 -10.68
CA LYS A 71 -24.76 -9.91 -9.35
C LYS A 71 -24.26 -8.47 -9.19
N GLN A 72 -25.18 -7.56 -8.88
CA GLN A 72 -24.89 -6.17 -8.57
C GLN A 72 -25.28 -5.89 -7.12
N ILE A 73 -24.46 -5.13 -6.42
CA ILE A 73 -24.71 -4.69 -5.04
C ILE A 73 -24.46 -3.19 -4.97
N GLY A 74 -25.45 -2.45 -4.49
CA GLY A 74 -25.28 -1.05 -4.12
C GLY A 74 -24.53 -0.96 -2.80
N ILE A 75 -23.51 -0.09 -2.73
CA ILE A 75 -22.77 0.21 -1.50
C ILE A 75 -23.06 1.66 -1.14
N ASP A 76 -23.63 1.88 0.04
CA ASP A 76 -23.84 3.20 0.62
C ASP A 76 -22.85 3.42 1.77
N LEU A 77 -22.19 4.57 1.80
CA LEU A 77 -21.19 4.93 2.80
C LEU A 77 -21.78 5.95 3.77
N GLY A 78 -21.70 5.66 5.07
CA GLY A 78 -22.40 6.45 6.09
C GLY A 78 -21.52 6.95 7.22
N ILE A 79 -22.07 7.88 7.99
CA ILE A 79 -21.46 8.36 9.25
C ILE A 79 -21.77 7.38 10.39
N THR A 80 -23.01 6.87 10.45
CA THR A 80 -23.46 5.94 11.49
C THR A 80 -22.91 4.52 11.29
N SER A 81 -22.99 4.00 10.06
CA SER A 81 -22.38 2.75 9.61
C SER A 81 -21.29 3.04 8.60
N LEU A 82 -20.15 2.34 8.67
CA LEU A 82 -19.04 2.50 7.74
C LEU A 82 -19.52 2.31 6.30
N PHE A 83 -20.25 1.23 6.07
CA PHE A 83 -21.00 1.01 4.84
C PHE A 83 -22.19 0.08 5.05
N THR A 84 -23.17 0.19 4.16
CA THR A 84 -24.31 -0.72 4.01
C THR A 84 -24.41 -1.22 2.59
N THR A 85 -24.83 -2.47 2.41
CA THR A 85 -25.08 -3.05 1.09
C THR A 85 -26.58 -3.19 0.83
N SER A 86 -26.97 -3.19 -0.44
CA SER A 86 -28.38 -3.40 -0.84
C SER A 86 -28.93 -4.80 -0.48
N ASP A 87 -28.05 -5.77 -0.20
CA ASP A 87 -28.42 -7.11 0.30
C ASP A 87 -28.38 -7.23 1.84
N GLY A 88 -28.30 -6.11 2.55
CA GLY A 88 -28.56 -6.03 4.00
C GLY A 88 -27.33 -6.13 4.89
N ILE A 89 -26.11 -6.19 4.36
CA ILE A 89 -24.90 -6.09 5.18
C ILE A 89 -24.80 -4.68 5.73
N LYS A 90 -24.51 -4.57 7.02
CA LYS A 90 -24.24 -3.29 7.69
C LYS A 90 -23.00 -3.41 8.54
N VAL A 91 -21.94 -2.70 8.17
CA VAL A 91 -20.70 -2.64 8.93
C VAL A 91 -20.69 -1.39 9.79
N SER A 92 -20.53 -1.56 11.11
CA SER A 92 -20.50 -0.44 12.04
C SER A 92 -19.32 0.49 11.77
N ASN A 93 -19.50 1.80 11.96
CA ASN A 93 -18.40 2.76 11.84
C ASN A 93 -17.53 2.70 13.11
N PRO A 94 -16.23 2.36 13.01
CA PRO A 94 -15.34 2.36 14.18
C PRO A 94 -15.01 3.77 14.70
N LYS A 95 -15.51 4.83 14.03
CA LYS A 95 -15.40 6.25 14.43
C LYS A 95 -13.97 6.70 14.72
N HIS A 96 -13.00 6.19 13.95
CA HIS A 96 -11.57 6.51 14.13
C HIS A 96 -11.28 8.01 14.12
N PHE A 97 -12.02 8.77 13.30
CA PHE A 97 -11.87 10.22 13.18
C PHE A 97 -12.27 11.00 14.45
N ASN A 98 -13.15 10.47 15.31
CA ASN A 98 -13.57 11.19 16.51
C ASN A 98 -12.41 11.44 17.49
N LYS A 99 -11.41 10.55 17.52
CA LYS A 99 -10.19 10.74 18.34
C LYS A 99 -9.25 11.79 17.74
N LEU A 100 -9.28 11.97 16.43
CA LEU A 100 -8.44 12.93 15.72
C LEU A 100 -9.03 14.34 15.79
N TYR A 101 -10.35 14.50 15.66
CA TYR A 101 -11.03 15.79 15.79
C TYR A 101 -10.88 16.42 17.20
N LYS A 102 -10.75 15.61 18.26
CA LYS A 102 -10.47 16.12 19.62
C LYS A 102 -9.05 16.67 19.82
N LYS A 103 -8.15 16.48 18.84
CA LYS A 103 -6.75 16.92 18.89
C LYS A 103 -6.48 18.16 18.03
N LEU A 104 -7.52 18.69 17.38
CA LEU A 104 -7.54 19.97 16.67
C LEU A 104 -8.20 21.02 17.58
#